data_AF-A0AA50HXC8-F1
#
_entry.id   AF-A0AA50HXC8-F1
#
_cell.length_a   1.000
_cell.length_b   1.000
_cell.length_c   1.000
_cell.angle_alpha   90.00
_cell.angle_beta   90.00
_cell.angle_gamma   90.00
#
_symmetry.space_group_name_H-M   'P 1'
#
loop_
_entity.id
_entity.type
_entity.pdbx_description
1 polymer ?
#
loop_
_entity_poly.entity_id
_entity_poly.type
_entity_poly.pdbx_seq_one_letter_code
_entity_poly.pdbx_strand_id
1 'polypeptide(L)'
;MLVFVFGVAYPNRSKLRGMRNPFLDQNFECEDREIQDSINNYLGWLNLIDNDDWKAPLISFMIRYRNESTKLLKFLVELERYAGAIMFLRFDINARARAYRPVILATQESAAEAIDTLKKALDIEKQDELIKKVLEGDIYKDKTRRKYILLRLDSALAESGQSESLRSKNLTIEHVLPQNLTLEWKSLGWNEENHAIWVNRLGNLALLSQKKNSSGSNLSFEIKKKNIFKRKEA
;
A
#
# COMPACT_ATOMS: atom_id res chain seq x y z
N MET A 1 45.37 -2.64 -18.48
CA MET A 1 44.25 -1.70 -18.34
C MET A 1 42.97 -2.53 -18.51
N LEU A 2 42.37 -2.89 -17.37
CA LEU A 2 41.29 -3.89 -17.16
C LEU A 2 40.05 -3.63 -18.06
N VAL A 3 39.37 -4.58 -18.72
CA VAL A 3 38.91 -5.97 -18.45
C VAL A 3 37.74 -6.05 -17.44
N PHE A 4 36.56 -6.38 -18.00
CA PHE A 4 35.46 -7.23 -17.48
C PHE A 4 35.16 -7.24 -15.97
N VAL A 5 33.90 -6.94 -15.58
CA VAL A 5 32.99 -7.82 -14.80
C VAL A 5 31.66 -7.05 -14.65
N PHE A 6 30.63 -7.48 -15.37
CA PHE A 6 29.24 -7.69 -14.91
C PHE A 6 28.41 -8.15 -16.12
N GLY A 7 28.85 -9.26 -16.70
CA GLY A 7 27.99 -10.10 -17.52
C GLY A 7 27.11 -10.93 -16.61
N VAL A 8 25.95 -10.41 -16.23
CA VAL A 8 24.82 -11.28 -15.92
C VAL A 8 23.99 -11.35 -17.18
N ALA A 9 24.22 -12.41 -17.95
CA ALA A 9 23.37 -12.76 -19.07
C ALA A 9 21.94 -12.90 -18.53
N TYR A 10 21.06 -11.94 -18.86
CA TYR A 10 19.63 -12.13 -18.68
C TYR A 10 19.24 -13.35 -19.52
N PRO A 11 18.67 -14.42 -18.92
CA PRO A 11 18.16 -15.50 -19.72
C PRO A 11 17.07 -14.94 -20.64
N ASN A 12 17.22 -15.28 -21.91
CA ASN A 12 16.36 -14.98 -23.05
C ASN A 12 14.89 -14.78 -22.63
N ARG A 13 14.32 -13.57 -22.85
CA ARG A 13 12.92 -13.20 -22.47
C ARG A 13 11.87 -14.16 -23.03
N SER A 14 12.22 -15.00 -24.01
CA SER A 14 11.35 -16.05 -24.56
C SER A 14 11.15 -17.27 -23.64
N LYS A 15 12.05 -17.53 -22.67
CA LYS A 15 11.94 -18.66 -21.72
C LYS A 15 11.13 -18.35 -20.45
N LEU A 16 10.81 -17.08 -20.18
CA LEU A 16 9.96 -16.66 -19.07
C LEU A 16 8.47 -16.57 -19.45
N ARG A 17 8.12 -16.82 -20.73
CA ARG A 17 6.76 -16.62 -21.27
C ARG A 17 5.77 -17.74 -20.92
N GLY A 18 6.17 -18.68 -20.05
CA GLY A 18 5.33 -19.81 -19.63
C GLY A 18 5.50 -20.23 -18.16
N MET A 19 6.41 -19.61 -17.40
CA MET A 19 6.42 -19.78 -15.95
C MET A 19 5.43 -18.76 -15.36
N ARG A 20 4.23 -19.21 -14.98
CA ARG A 20 3.45 -18.49 -13.97
C ARG A 20 4.42 -18.24 -12.80
N ASN A 21 4.68 -16.99 -12.46
CA ASN A 21 5.56 -16.64 -11.34
C ASN A 21 4.69 -16.65 -10.08
N PRO A 22 4.66 -17.75 -9.28
CA PRO A 22 3.73 -17.86 -8.16
C PRO A 22 4.05 -16.83 -7.04
N PHE A 23 5.19 -16.14 -7.12
CA PHE A 23 5.75 -15.32 -6.05
C PHE A 23 5.23 -13.87 -6.00
N LEU A 24 4.44 -13.43 -6.99
CA LEU A 24 3.86 -12.08 -7.04
C LEU A 24 2.33 -12.07 -7.02
N ASP A 25 1.69 -13.23 -7.07
CA ASP A 25 0.23 -13.37 -7.24
C ASP A 25 -0.51 -13.69 -5.93
N GLN A 26 0.10 -13.42 -4.75
CA GLN A 26 -0.45 -13.74 -3.42
C GLN A 26 -0.79 -15.23 -3.23
N ASN A 27 0.04 -16.12 -3.78
CA ASN A 27 -0.15 -17.58 -3.73
C ASN A 27 1.08 -18.30 -3.13
N PHE A 28 1.69 -17.73 -2.08
CA PHE A 28 2.68 -18.44 -1.30
C PHE A 28 2.03 -19.61 -0.56
N GLU A 29 2.73 -20.73 -0.49
CA GLU A 29 2.28 -21.96 0.17
C GLU A 29 3.34 -22.43 1.17
N CYS A 30 2.91 -22.77 2.39
CA CYS A 30 3.75 -23.44 3.40
C CYS A 30 2.89 -24.30 4.34
N GLU A 31 3.53 -25.14 5.15
CA GLU A 31 2.85 -26.06 6.08
C GLU A 31 1.98 -25.33 7.11
N ASP A 32 2.46 -24.21 7.62
CA ASP A 32 1.74 -23.37 8.58
C ASP A 32 0.79 -22.42 7.84
N ARG A 33 -0.52 -22.64 8.02
CA ARG A 33 -1.57 -21.86 7.36
C ARG A 33 -1.64 -20.41 7.85
N GLU A 34 -1.36 -20.14 9.13
CA GLU A 34 -1.39 -18.78 9.66
C GLU A 34 -0.22 -17.94 9.12
N ILE A 35 0.96 -18.55 9.06
CA ILE A 35 2.14 -17.93 8.44
C ILE A 35 1.89 -17.72 6.94
N GLN A 36 1.30 -18.70 6.25
CA GLN A 36 0.96 -18.59 4.84
C GLN A 36 0.02 -17.41 4.56
N ASP A 37 -1.08 -17.32 5.30
CA ASP A 37 -2.08 -16.25 5.15
C ASP A 37 -1.45 -14.89 5.46
N SER A 38 -0.58 -14.81 6.47
CA SER A 38 0.16 -13.59 6.80
C SER A 38 1.12 -13.17 5.69
N ILE A 39 1.89 -14.10 5.11
CA ILE A 39 2.80 -13.84 3.99
C ILE A 39 2.01 -13.32 2.79
N ASN A 40 0.91 -13.98 2.42
CA ASN A 40 0.08 -13.57 1.29
C ASN A 40 -0.55 -12.18 1.50
N ASN A 41 -0.91 -11.84 2.74
CA ASN A 41 -1.36 -10.50 3.09
C ASN A 41 -0.27 -9.44 2.86
N TYR A 42 0.97 -9.66 3.33
CA TYR A 42 2.08 -8.73 3.09
C TYR A 42 2.45 -8.61 1.59
N LEU A 43 2.37 -9.71 0.83
CA LEU A 43 2.52 -9.66 -0.63
C LEU A 43 1.40 -8.84 -1.28
N GLY A 44 0.16 -8.92 -0.77
CA GLY A 44 -0.95 -8.08 -1.19
C GLY A 44 -0.67 -6.59 -1.00
N TRP A 45 -0.12 -6.22 0.15
CA TRP A 45 0.31 -4.84 0.42
C TRP A 45 1.44 -4.36 -0.50
N LEU A 46 2.47 -5.18 -0.70
CA LEU A 46 3.57 -4.87 -1.61
C LEU A 46 3.08 -4.67 -3.06
N ASN A 47 2.07 -5.43 -3.48
CA ASN A 47 1.45 -5.27 -4.80
C ASN A 47 0.62 -3.98 -4.97
N LEU A 48 0.35 -3.23 -3.89
CA LEU A 48 -0.26 -1.89 -3.99
C LEU A 48 0.77 -0.79 -4.25
N ILE A 49 2.06 -1.10 -4.15
CA ILE A 49 3.14 -0.15 -4.41
C ILE A 49 3.23 0.11 -5.91
N ASP A 50 3.32 1.39 -6.29
CA ASP A 50 3.32 1.86 -7.67
C ASP A 50 4.64 1.64 -8.44
N ASN A 51 5.54 0.83 -7.88
CA ASN A 51 6.84 0.47 -8.43
C ASN A 51 7.23 -0.94 -7.98
N ASP A 52 8.24 -1.50 -8.64
CA ASP A 52 8.66 -2.90 -8.50
C ASP A 52 10.02 -3.06 -7.79
N ASP A 53 10.61 -1.98 -7.30
CA ASP A 53 11.98 -1.98 -6.77
C ASP A 53 12.12 -2.85 -5.50
N TRP A 54 11.03 -3.04 -4.75
CA TRP A 54 10.94 -3.95 -3.60
C TRP A 54 11.05 -5.44 -3.97
N LYS A 55 10.83 -5.81 -5.24
CA LYS A 55 10.93 -7.22 -5.67
C LYS A 55 12.37 -7.73 -5.60
N ALA A 56 13.35 -6.87 -5.87
CA ALA A 56 14.76 -7.23 -5.86
C ALA A 56 15.25 -7.75 -4.48
N PRO A 57 15.07 -7.02 -3.36
CA PRO A 57 15.43 -7.54 -2.04
C PRO A 57 14.60 -8.77 -1.64
N LEU A 58 13.33 -8.85 -2.02
CA LEU A 58 12.50 -10.05 -1.78
C LEU A 58 13.05 -11.29 -2.48
N ILE A 59 13.33 -11.20 -3.79
CA ILE A 59 13.90 -12.30 -4.57
C ILE A 59 15.25 -12.71 -3.97
N SER A 60 16.11 -11.74 -3.64
CA SER A 60 17.41 -11.99 -3.02
C SER A 60 17.29 -12.76 -1.70
N PHE A 61 16.33 -12.39 -0.84
CA PHE A 61 16.05 -13.10 0.42
C PHE A 61 15.52 -14.52 0.18
N MET A 62 14.54 -14.67 -0.73
CA MET A 62 13.88 -15.95 -0.99
C MET A 62 14.82 -16.99 -1.59
N ILE A 63 15.82 -16.60 -2.40
CA ILE A 63 16.83 -17.54 -2.95
C ILE A 63 17.47 -18.37 -1.83
N ARG A 64 17.62 -17.80 -0.64
CA ARG A 64 18.25 -18.45 0.52
C ARG A 64 17.24 -19.01 1.53
N TYR A 65 16.14 -18.30 1.74
CA TYR A 65 15.27 -18.52 2.89
C TYR A 65 13.81 -18.87 2.51
N ARG A 66 13.53 -19.24 1.25
CA ARG A 66 12.17 -19.57 0.77
C ARG A 66 11.45 -20.61 1.63
N ASN A 67 12.16 -21.65 2.05
CA ASN A 67 11.57 -22.74 2.82
C ASN A 67 11.57 -22.47 4.34
N GLU A 68 12.09 -21.31 4.76
CA GLU A 68 12.09 -20.86 6.15
C GLU A 68 10.99 -19.81 6.36
N SER A 69 9.73 -20.26 6.30
CA SER A 69 8.53 -19.39 6.27
C SER A 69 8.50 -18.34 7.38
N THR A 70 8.92 -18.69 8.60
CA THR A 70 9.03 -17.76 9.73
C THR A 70 10.04 -16.64 9.49
N LYS A 71 11.19 -16.93 8.87
CA LYS A 71 12.18 -15.90 8.51
C LYS A 71 11.67 -15.01 7.39
N LEU A 72 11.03 -15.62 6.38
CA LEU A 72 10.41 -14.89 5.28
C LEU A 72 9.33 -13.93 5.77
N LEU A 73 8.45 -14.38 6.66
CA LEU A 73 7.42 -13.53 7.25
C LEU A 73 8.04 -12.33 7.99
N LYS A 74 9.02 -12.57 8.87
CA LYS A 74 9.70 -11.49 9.61
C LYS A 74 10.38 -10.48 8.67
N PHE A 75 10.96 -10.94 7.57
CA PHE A 75 11.54 -10.07 6.55
C PHE A 75 10.47 -9.27 5.79
N LEU A 76 9.37 -9.92 5.39
CA LEU A 76 8.27 -9.27 4.66
C LEU A 76 7.59 -8.16 5.48
N VAL A 77 7.44 -8.36 6.80
CA VAL A 77 6.92 -7.32 7.71
C VAL A 77 7.73 -6.03 7.58
N GLU A 78 9.06 -6.13 7.67
CA GLU A 78 9.93 -4.95 7.60
C GLU A 78 10.09 -4.42 6.17
N LEU A 79 10.13 -5.30 5.16
CA LEU A 79 10.23 -4.89 3.76
C LEU A 79 8.98 -4.14 3.33
N GLU A 80 7.79 -4.61 3.70
CA GLU A 80 6.52 -3.95 3.41
C GLU A 80 6.48 -2.57 4.06
N ARG A 81 6.82 -2.47 5.34
CA ARG A 81 6.90 -1.19 6.06
C ARG A 81 7.86 -0.22 5.36
N TYR A 82 9.04 -0.69 4.98
CA TYR A 82 10.05 0.11 4.30
C TYR A 82 9.60 0.58 2.92
N ALA A 83 9.08 -0.34 2.10
CA ALA A 83 8.61 -0.06 0.76
C ALA A 83 7.40 0.88 0.77
N GLY A 84 6.49 0.69 1.73
CA GLY A 84 5.36 1.56 1.98
C GLY A 84 5.78 2.98 2.34
N ALA A 85 6.78 3.14 3.22
CA ALA A 85 7.36 4.45 3.55
C ALA A 85 7.99 5.11 2.32
N ILE A 86 8.80 4.40 1.55
CA ILE A 86 9.41 4.90 0.30
C ILE A 86 8.34 5.37 -0.70
N MET A 87 7.27 4.60 -0.87
CA MET A 87 6.15 4.94 -1.76
C MET A 87 5.40 6.19 -1.26
N PHE A 88 5.15 6.26 0.04
CA PHE A 88 4.50 7.42 0.67
C PHE A 88 5.38 8.68 0.57
N LEU A 89 6.69 8.56 0.74
CA LEU A 89 7.64 9.67 0.69
C LEU A 89 8.05 10.06 -0.74
N ARG A 90 7.59 9.32 -1.77
CA ARG A 90 7.81 9.58 -3.21
C ARG A 90 9.28 9.64 -3.61
N PHE A 91 10.06 8.69 -3.14
CA PHE A 91 11.44 8.57 -3.58
C PHE A 91 11.48 8.36 -5.11
N ASP A 92 12.32 9.11 -5.79
CA ASP A 92 12.58 8.91 -7.22
C ASP A 92 13.32 7.59 -7.48
N ILE A 93 13.41 7.21 -8.75
CA ILE A 93 14.02 5.93 -9.16
C ILE A 93 15.45 5.73 -8.62
N ASN A 94 16.26 6.79 -8.58
CA ASN A 94 17.63 6.72 -8.11
C ASN A 94 17.68 6.62 -6.58
N ALA A 95 16.81 7.36 -5.88
CA ALA A 95 16.67 7.27 -4.43
C ALA A 95 16.19 5.87 -4.00
N ARG A 96 15.24 5.26 -4.73
CA ARG A 96 14.79 3.88 -4.45
C ARG A 96 15.90 2.86 -4.69
N ALA A 97 16.65 2.96 -5.78
CA ALA A 97 17.78 2.09 -6.04
C ALA A 97 18.84 2.16 -4.92
N ARG A 98 19.17 3.38 -4.46
CA ARG A 98 20.08 3.58 -3.32
C ARG A 98 19.50 3.01 -2.02
N ALA A 99 18.20 3.17 -1.79
CA ALA A 99 17.52 2.72 -0.59
C ALA A 99 17.48 1.19 -0.43
N TYR A 100 17.29 0.43 -1.52
CA TYR A 100 17.21 -1.03 -1.46
C TYR A 100 18.56 -1.75 -1.57
N ARG A 101 19.59 -1.09 -2.12
CA ARG A 101 20.92 -1.70 -2.30
C ARG A 101 21.50 -2.29 -1.01
N PRO A 102 21.51 -1.59 0.14
CA PRO A 102 22.02 -2.15 1.40
C PRO A 102 21.24 -3.39 1.84
N VAL A 103 19.92 -3.39 1.68
CA VAL A 103 19.06 -4.54 2.03
C VAL A 103 19.41 -5.76 1.19
N ILE A 104 19.61 -5.59 -0.12
CA ILE A 104 20.01 -6.69 -1.02
C ILE A 104 21.36 -7.28 -0.56
N LEU A 105 22.34 -6.43 -0.24
CA LEU A 105 23.64 -6.90 0.26
C LEU A 105 23.49 -7.65 1.59
N ALA A 106 22.73 -7.11 2.54
CA ALA A 106 22.47 -7.73 3.83
C ALA A 106 21.79 -9.11 3.72
N THR A 107 20.96 -9.34 2.70
CA THR A 107 20.35 -10.67 2.46
C THR A 107 21.38 -11.76 2.11
N GLN A 108 22.58 -11.36 1.65
CA GLN A 108 23.67 -12.28 1.35
C GLN A 108 24.49 -12.66 2.58
N GLU A 109 24.43 -11.83 3.62
CA GLU A 109 25.09 -12.07 4.91
C GLU A 109 24.22 -12.98 5.78
N SER A 110 23.03 -12.52 6.17
CA SER A 110 22.09 -13.33 6.93
C SER A 110 20.67 -12.76 6.89
N ALA A 111 19.68 -13.59 7.24
CA ALA A 111 18.32 -13.13 7.42
C ALA A 111 18.20 -12.05 8.52
N ALA A 112 18.98 -12.17 9.61
CA ALA A 112 18.96 -11.22 10.72
C ALA A 112 19.48 -9.85 10.29
N GLU A 113 20.59 -9.82 9.54
CA GLU A 113 21.20 -8.59 9.04
C GLU A 113 20.27 -7.86 8.07
N ALA A 114 19.59 -8.60 7.18
CA ALA A 114 18.61 -8.02 6.26
C ALA A 114 17.43 -7.35 6.99
N ILE A 115 16.90 -8.01 8.03
CA ILE A 115 15.81 -7.49 8.86
C ILE A 115 16.26 -6.26 9.64
N ASP A 116 17.45 -6.32 10.25
CA ASP A 116 18.01 -5.20 11.02
C ASP A 116 18.30 -3.98 10.14
N THR A 117 18.84 -4.20 8.94
CA THR A 117 19.07 -3.16 7.94
C THR A 117 17.77 -2.43 7.59
N LEU A 118 16.67 -3.17 7.34
CA LEU A 118 15.36 -2.58 7.07
C LEU A 118 14.82 -1.75 8.24
N LYS A 119 14.95 -2.26 9.47
CA LYS A 119 14.50 -1.56 10.69
C LYS A 119 15.22 -0.22 10.89
N LYS A 120 16.52 -0.19 10.61
CA LYS A 120 17.38 1.00 10.75
C LYS A 120 17.26 1.99 9.60
N ALA A 121 16.73 1.58 8.46
CA ALA A 121 16.70 2.40 7.25
C ALA A 121 15.67 3.54 7.29
N LEU A 122 14.72 3.53 8.23
CA LEU A 122 13.74 4.60 8.42
C LEU A 122 14.02 5.40 9.68
N ASP A 123 14.31 6.68 9.51
CA ASP A 123 14.29 7.69 10.56
C ASP A 123 12.84 8.15 10.76
N ILE A 124 12.18 7.64 11.81
CA ILE A 124 10.74 7.85 12.06
C ILE A 124 10.44 9.33 12.34
N GLU A 125 11.29 10.01 13.11
CA GLU A 125 11.05 11.37 13.59
C GLU A 125 11.03 12.39 12.45
N LYS A 126 11.95 12.27 11.48
CA LYS A 126 11.94 13.13 10.29
C LYS A 126 10.78 12.84 9.34
N GLN A 127 10.19 11.65 9.42
CA GLN A 127 9.08 11.26 8.55
C GLN A 127 7.75 11.83 9.06
N ASP A 128 7.58 12.02 10.36
CA ASP A 128 6.33 12.46 10.96
C ASP A 128 5.86 13.83 10.47
N GLU A 129 6.75 14.81 10.35
CA GLU A 129 6.37 16.14 9.84
C GLU A 129 5.88 16.09 8.39
N LEU A 130 6.59 15.33 7.54
CA LEU A 130 6.21 15.18 6.13
C LEU A 130 4.93 14.38 5.99
N ILE A 131 4.74 13.34 6.79
CA ILE A 131 3.49 12.57 6.86
C ILE A 131 2.35 13.48 7.23
N LYS A 132 2.48 14.26 8.31
CA LYS A 132 1.45 15.21 8.75
C LYS A 132 1.09 16.20 7.65
N LYS A 133 2.09 16.80 7.01
CA LYS A 133 1.88 17.74 5.89
C LYS A 133 1.12 17.10 4.72
N VAL A 134 1.41 15.84 4.38
CA VAL A 134 0.69 15.12 3.33
C VAL A 134 -0.75 14.86 3.75
N LEU A 135 -0.98 14.35 4.97
CA LEU A 135 -2.31 14.00 5.47
C LEU A 135 -3.24 15.22 5.66
N GLU A 136 -2.67 16.39 5.94
CA GLU A 136 -3.40 17.65 6.03
C GLU A 136 -3.73 18.27 4.66
N GLY A 137 -3.21 17.72 3.56
CA GLY A 137 -3.40 18.23 2.21
C GLY A 137 -4.65 17.71 1.48
N ASP A 138 -4.71 18.02 0.19
CA ASP A 138 -5.73 17.56 -0.75
C ASP A 138 -5.50 16.09 -1.16
N ILE A 139 -5.74 15.16 -0.24
CA ILE A 139 -5.54 13.72 -0.45
C ILE A 139 -6.23 13.22 -1.71
N TYR A 140 -7.47 13.63 -2.01
CA TYR A 140 -8.17 13.13 -3.20
C TYR A 140 -7.45 13.47 -4.52
N LYS A 141 -6.78 14.63 -4.58
CA LYS A 141 -6.03 15.07 -5.76
C LYS A 141 -4.71 14.31 -5.92
N ASP A 142 -4.14 13.80 -4.83
CA ASP A 142 -2.97 12.93 -4.86
C ASP A 142 -3.35 11.52 -5.33
N LYS A 143 -3.49 11.38 -6.66
CA LYS A 143 -3.87 10.12 -7.30
C LYS A 143 -2.96 8.95 -6.94
N THR A 144 -1.71 9.24 -6.57
CA THR A 144 -0.72 8.22 -6.31
C THR A 144 -0.80 7.68 -4.90
N ARG A 145 -1.01 8.56 -3.89
CA ARG A 145 -1.09 8.12 -2.49
C ARG A 145 -2.49 7.79 -2.02
N ARG A 146 -3.52 8.45 -2.55
CA ARG A 146 -4.89 8.44 -1.98
C ARG A 146 -5.43 7.05 -1.70
N LYS A 147 -5.30 6.11 -2.64
CA LYS A 147 -5.85 4.76 -2.50
C LYS A 147 -5.11 4.00 -1.40
N TYR A 148 -3.79 4.10 -1.38
CA TYR A 148 -2.96 3.45 -0.39
C TYR A 148 -3.20 3.98 1.03
N ILE A 149 -3.27 5.31 1.19
CA ILE A 149 -3.56 5.95 2.49
C ILE A 149 -4.91 5.47 3.02
N LEU A 150 -5.94 5.48 2.18
CA LEU A 150 -7.28 5.06 2.60
C LEU A 150 -7.33 3.58 2.95
N LEU A 151 -6.64 2.71 2.20
CA LEU A 151 -6.55 1.28 2.52
C LEU A 151 -5.82 1.05 3.85
N ARG A 152 -4.76 1.81 4.13
CA ARG A 152 -4.03 1.76 5.40
C ARG A 152 -4.92 2.12 6.58
N LEU A 153 -5.70 3.18 6.45
CA LEU A 153 -6.65 3.60 7.50
C LEU A 153 -7.76 2.58 7.69
N ASP A 154 -8.33 2.07 6.60
CA ASP A 154 -9.36 1.02 6.65
C ASP A 154 -8.85 -0.24 7.35
N SER A 155 -7.60 -0.64 7.07
CA SER A 155 -6.99 -1.80 7.74
C SER A 155 -6.68 -1.54 9.21
N ALA A 156 -6.26 -0.33 9.56
CA ALA A 156 -5.99 0.07 10.95
C ALA A 156 -7.27 0.14 11.80
N LEU A 157 -8.41 0.43 11.18
CA LEU A 157 -9.72 0.48 11.83
C LEU A 157 -10.46 -0.86 11.84
N ALA A 158 -9.99 -1.86 11.09
CA ALA A 158 -10.58 -3.19 11.05
C ALA A 158 -10.32 -3.95 12.36
N GLU A 159 -11.36 -4.59 12.92
CA GLU A 159 -11.25 -5.39 14.15
C GLU A 159 -10.28 -6.57 14.01
N SER A 160 -10.14 -7.12 12.81
CA SER A 160 -9.19 -8.17 12.47
C SER A 160 -7.76 -7.66 12.19
N GLY A 161 -7.54 -6.34 12.22
CA GLY A 161 -6.32 -5.69 11.75
C GLY A 161 -6.10 -5.78 10.23
N GLN A 162 -7.03 -6.39 9.50
CA GLN A 162 -6.96 -6.57 8.05
C GLN A 162 -8.23 -6.06 7.38
N SER A 163 -8.04 -5.12 6.46
CA SER A 163 -9.12 -4.58 5.65
C SER A 163 -9.59 -5.59 4.60
N GLU A 164 -10.89 -5.90 4.59
CA GLU A 164 -11.54 -6.63 3.50
C GLU A 164 -11.45 -5.85 2.16
N SER A 165 -11.28 -4.52 2.22
CA SER A 165 -11.10 -3.66 1.06
C SER A 165 -9.82 -3.96 0.28
N LEU A 166 -8.78 -4.52 0.91
CA LEU A 166 -7.55 -4.95 0.24
C LEU A 166 -7.81 -6.04 -0.81
N ARG A 167 -8.77 -6.93 -0.54
CA ARG A 167 -9.15 -8.05 -1.42
C ARG A 167 -10.20 -7.64 -2.45
N SER A 168 -10.79 -6.45 -2.32
CA SER A 168 -11.85 -5.96 -3.19
C SER A 168 -11.30 -5.42 -4.51
N LYS A 169 -11.66 -6.08 -5.62
CA LYS A 169 -11.27 -5.65 -6.98
C LYS A 169 -11.95 -4.35 -7.43
N ASN A 170 -13.13 -4.05 -6.89
CA ASN A 170 -13.98 -2.95 -7.34
C ASN A 170 -14.10 -1.87 -6.27
N LEU A 171 -12.98 -1.45 -5.70
CA LEU A 171 -12.93 -0.40 -4.69
C LEU A 171 -12.88 0.99 -5.36
N THR A 172 -13.68 1.91 -4.85
CA THR A 172 -13.77 3.30 -5.31
C THR A 172 -13.66 4.24 -4.10
N ILE A 173 -13.27 5.48 -4.36
CA ILE A 173 -13.21 6.53 -3.35
C ILE A 173 -14.46 7.40 -3.54
N GLU A 174 -15.25 7.50 -2.50
CA GLU A 174 -16.44 8.36 -2.44
C GLU A 174 -16.20 9.58 -1.57
N HIS A 175 -16.82 10.69 -1.95
CA HIS A 175 -16.84 11.89 -1.13
C HIS A 175 -18.11 11.94 -0.29
N VAL A 176 -17.97 12.16 1.03
CA VAL A 176 -19.12 12.32 1.92
C VAL A 176 -19.84 13.65 1.58
N LEU A 177 -19.12 14.77 1.72
CA LEU A 177 -19.45 16.08 1.15
C LEU A 177 -19.19 16.04 -0.37
N PRO A 178 -20.20 16.23 -1.22
CA PRO A 178 -20.08 16.08 -2.66
C PRO A 178 -19.09 17.08 -3.27
N GLN A 179 -18.47 16.68 -4.38
CA GLN A 179 -17.56 17.54 -5.14
C GLN A 179 -18.25 18.80 -5.67
N ASN A 180 -19.55 18.72 -5.98
CA ASN A 180 -20.37 19.87 -6.33
C ASN A 180 -21.29 20.19 -5.16
N LEU A 181 -21.22 21.42 -4.66
CA LEU A 181 -21.99 21.84 -3.50
C LEU A 181 -23.49 21.97 -3.84
N THR A 182 -24.34 21.21 -3.17
CA THR A 182 -25.81 21.23 -3.40
C THR A 182 -26.51 22.22 -2.45
N LEU A 183 -27.75 22.61 -2.77
CA LEU A 183 -28.56 23.49 -1.93
C LEU A 183 -28.74 22.95 -0.51
N GLU A 184 -28.86 21.64 -0.36
CA GLU A 184 -28.99 20.99 0.94
C GLU A 184 -27.75 21.19 1.81
N TRP A 185 -26.55 20.95 1.27
CA TRP A 185 -25.31 21.20 1.99
C TRP A 185 -25.11 22.69 2.29
N LYS A 186 -25.55 23.59 1.39
CA LYS A 186 -25.57 25.03 1.67
C LYS A 186 -26.46 25.38 2.86
N SER A 187 -27.62 24.74 2.99
CA SER A 187 -28.53 24.94 4.13
C SER A 187 -27.94 24.46 5.47
N LEU A 188 -26.98 23.54 5.42
CA LEU A 188 -26.23 23.05 6.59
C LEU A 188 -25.02 23.95 6.96
N GLY A 189 -24.86 25.11 6.31
CA GLY A 189 -23.80 26.07 6.61
C GLY A 189 -22.53 25.92 5.76
N TRP A 190 -22.55 25.10 4.70
CA TRP A 190 -21.45 25.04 3.74
C TRP A 190 -21.54 26.18 2.72
N ASN A 191 -20.40 26.78 2.42
CA ASN A 191 -20.24 27.79 1.38
C ASN A 191 -19.06 27.41 0.49
N GLU A 192 -18.83 28.16 -0.59
CA GLU A 192 -17.76 27.84 -1.54
C GLU A 192 -16.36 27.89 -0.88
N GLU A 193 -16.15 28.78 0.10
CA GLU A 193 -14.87 28.95 0.79
C GLU A 193 -14.51 27.75 1.66
N ASN A 194 -15.42 27.33 2.55
CA ASN A 194 -15.17 26.18 3.42
C ASN A 194 -15.23 24.86 2.63
N HIS A 195 -16.09 24.75 1.61
CA HIS A 195 -16.15 23.58 0.74
C HIS A 195 -14.83 23.35 0.02
N ALA A 196 -14.24 24.39 -0.57
CA ALA A 196 -12.96 24.30 -1.27
C ALA A 196 -11.83 23.78 -0.38
N ILE A 197 -11.85 24.11 0.93
CA ILE A 197 -10.86 23.66 1.91
C ILE A 197 -11.01 22.17 2.23
N TRP A 198 -12.24 21.67 2.41
CA TRP A 198 -12.50 20.36 3.00
C TRP A 198 -12.79 19.26 1.98
N VAL A 199 -13.28 19.61 0.79
CA VAL A 199 -13.83 18.62 -0.15
C VAL A 199 -12.83 17.54 -0.54
N ASN A 200 -11.53 17.85 -0.67
CA ASN A 200 -10.51 16.88 -1.07
C ASN A 200 -9.69 16.31 0.10
N ARG A 201 -10.00 16.69 1.34
CA ARG A 201 -9.24 16.29 2.52
C ARG A 201 -9.62 14.89 3.00
N LEU A 202 -8.68 14.26 3.71
CA LEU A 202 -8.80 12.88 4.18
C LEU A 202 -10.12 12.59 4.92
N GLY A 203 -10.55 13.50 5.80
CA GLY A 203 -11.78 13.33 6.59
C GLY A 203 -13.08 13.29 5.76
N ASN A 204 -13.03 13.66 4.48
CA ASN A 204 -14.17 13.64 3.58
C ASN A 204 -14.22 12.41 2.66
N LEU A 205 -13.22 11.53 2.73
CA LEU A 205 -13.05 10.42 1.78
C LEU A 205 -13.41 9.08 2.43
N ALA A 206 -14.17 8.27 1.71
CA ALA A 206 -14.53 6.92 2.13
C ALA A 206 -14.22 5.88 1.05
N LEU A 207 -13.76 4.71 1.47
CA LEU A 207 -13.63 3.55 0.58
C LEU A 207 -14.98 2.85 0.45
N LEU A 208 -15.46 2.71 -0.78
CA LEU A 208 -16.70 2.01 -1.08
C LEU A 208 -16.50 1.03 -2.23
N SER A 209 -17.25 -0.07 -2.23
CA SER A 209 -17.39 -0.87 -3.44
C SER A 209 -18.10 -0.06 -4.53
N GLN A 210 -17.74 -0.30 -5.78
CA GLN A 210 -18.30 0.40 -6.93
C GLN A 210 -19.84 0.33 -6.96
N LYS A 211 -20.43 -0.82 -6.58
CA LYS A 211 -21.88 -1.00 -6.47
C LYS A 211 -22.52 -0.06 -5.44
N LYS A 212 -21.90 0.09 -4.27
CA LYS A 212 -22.38 1.02 -3.22
C LYS A 212 -22.21 2.47 -3.64
N ASN A 213 -21.11 2.78 -4.32
CA ASN A 213 -20.83 4.12 -4.80
C ASN A 213 -21.79 4.55 -5.93
N SER A 214 -22.07 3.66 -6.89
CA SER A 214 -23.04 3.93 -7.97
C SER A 214 -24.46 4.18 -7.45
N SER A 215 -24.84 3.55 -6.32
CA SER A 215 -26.14 3.80 -5.68
C SER A 215 -26.15 5.06 -4.81
N GLY A 216 -25.00 5.70 -4.58
CA GLY A 216 -24.81 6.72 -3.55
C GLY A 216 -24.75 8.17 -4.03
N SER A 217 -24.19 8.43 -5.22
CA SER A 217 -24.05 9.71 -5.94
C SER A 217 -24.38 11.02 -5.17
N ASN A 218 -25.10 11.97 -5.78
CA ASN A 218 -25.47 13.28 -5.20
C ASN A 218 -26.58 13.18 -4.14
N LEU A 219 -26.75 12.02 -3.49
CA LEU A 219 -27.78 11.84 -2.47
C LEU A 219 -27.45 12.66 -1.23
N SER A 220 -28.50 13.00 -0.47
CA SER A 220 -28.38 13.72 0.79
C SER A 220 -27.51 12.97 1.80
N PHE A 221 -26.94 13.71 2.75
CA PHE A 221 -26.16 13.12 3.83
C PHE A 221 -26.95 12.06 4.60
N GLU A 222 -28.21 12.33 4.92
CA GLU A 222 -29.09 11.38 5.63
C GLU A 222 -29.30 10.08 4.84
N ILE A 223 -29.46 10.17 3.52
CA ILE A 223 -29.61 8.99 2.66
C ILE A 223 -28.28 8.22 2.59
N LYS A 224 -27.14 8.90 2.43
CA LYS A 224 -25.82 8.25 2.43
C LYS A 224 -25.56 7.53 3.75
N LYS A 225 -25.84 8.19 4.88
CA LYS A 225 -25.70 7.61 6.22
C LYS A 225 -26.55 6.34 6.39
N LYS A 226 -27.81 6.39 5.96
CA LYS A 226 -28.75 5.26 6.08
C LYS A 226 -28.43 4.10 5.14
N ASN A 227 -28.04 4.37 3.89
CA ASN A 227 -27.97 3.34 2.85
C ASN A 227 -26.54 2.84 2.59
N ILE A 228 -25.52 3.65 2.89
CA ILE A 228 -24.12 3.37 2.54
C ILE A 228 -23.29 3.07 3.78
N PHE A 229 -23.44 3.89 4.82
CA PHE A 229 -22.60 3.87 6.03
C PHE A 229 -23.24 3.17 7.23
N LYS A 230 -24.41 2.54 7.07
CA LYS A 230 -24.94 1.65 8.12
C LYS A 230 -24.00 0.47 8.30
N ARG A 231 -23.56 0.27 9.55
CA ARG A 231 -22.89 -0.96 9.98
C ARG A 231 -23.85 -2.12 9.70
N LYS A 232 -23.37 -3.22 9.11
CA LYS A 232 -24.15 -4.46 9.16
C LYS A 232 -24.29 -4.81 10.64
N GLU A 233 -25.51 -4.93 11.12
CA GLU A 233 -25.77 -5.59 12.40
C GLU A 233 -25.21 -7.01 12.29
N ALA A 234 -24.41 -7.39 13.28
CA ALA A 234 -23.73 -8.69 13.35
C ALA A 234 -24.74 -9.82 13.58
#